data_AF-A0A8S2LJK6-F1
#
_entry.id   AF-A0A8S2LJK6-F1
#
_cell.length_a   1.000
_cell.length_b   1.000
_cell.length_c   1.000
_cell.angle_alpha   90.00
_cell.angle_beta   90.00
_cell.angle_gamma   90.00
#
_symmetry.space_group_name_H-M   'P 1'
#
loop_
_entity.id
_entity.type
_entity.pdbx_description
1 polymer ?
#
loop_
_entity_poly.entity_id
_entity_poly.type
_entity_poly.pdbx_seq_one_letter_code
_entity_poly.pdbx_strand_id
1 'polypeptide(L)'
;MEIIFRLGMVMELFSIDTVTMNGIEIKNQTFTECNSINGTSSLLSDGILGLSYPDLKFNNDTTILINMWNRGLISKPLFSIYLNPDKNSSYESGLIFGDIDSSKYTGSITYVPVVIQIYWEFLMDSIYVNSTIINSSLYAIIDTTTTFILGPTQSIDTLNIALGGTYDSSAGMYKVDCITRSLSSFSNVTFIVGGEVFSLTPLQYILTLNNGVNDYLCYTIFVPFNIYDSRGNLYWIFGTYFLYRFYSIFDFVNNQVGLATSISYNWTKSFDESLFNNLSKTTQSIISTASSSTQTTIVTSMGIQMNTFIRHTLNDIALLVGLFFIKTV
;
A
#
# COMPACT_ATOMS: atom_id res chain seq x y z
N MET A 1 17.68 17.30 3.98
CA MET A 1 17.49 15.86 3.74
C MET A 1 16.31 15.73 2.79
N GLU A 2 16.33 14.72 1.93
CA GLU A 2 15.42 14.62 0.79
C GLU A 2 14.67 13.28 0.92
N ILE A 3 13.38 13.34 1.26
CA ILE A 3 12.50 12.17 1.21
C ILE A 3 11.86 12.15 -0.17
N ILE A 4 12.22 11.13 -0.95
CA ILE A 4 11.57 10.81 -2.22
C ILE A 4 10.48 9.79 -1.92
N PHE A 5 9.24 10.16 -2.21
CA PHE A 5 8.08 9.25 -2.16
C PHE A 5 7.51 9.11 -3.57
N ARG A 6 6.64 8.12 -3.76
CA ARG A 6 6.05 7.76 -5.07
C ARG A 6 5.42 8.93 -5.83
N LEU A 7 5.04 10.01 -5.16
CA LEU A 7 4.32 11.16 -5.72
C LEU A 7 5.09 12.48 -5.65
N GLY A 8 6.35 12.49 -5.23
CA GLY A 8 7.11 13.75 -5.13
C GLY A 8 8.32 13.68 -4.20
N MET A 9 8.86 14.86 -3.93
CA MET A 9 10.05 15.08 -3.13
C MET A 9 9.71 16.07 -2.03
N VAL A 10 10.04 15.75 -0.78
CA VAL A 10 9.97 16.71 0.33
C VAL A 10 11.39 17.19 0.62
N MET A 11 11.62 18.52 0.56
CA MET A 11 12.79 19.13 1.19
C MET A 11 12.48 19.41 2.66
N GLU A 12 13.17 18.73 3.55
CA GLU A 12 12.74 18.62 4.96
C GLU A 12 13.20 19.79 5.84
N LEU A 13 12.24 20.39 6.53
CA LEU A 13 12.43 21.01 7.84
C LEU A 13 11.76 20.10 8.88
N PHE A 14 12.46 19.78 9.96
CA PHE A 14 11.89 19.08 11.09
C PHE A 14 11.31 20.08 12.08
N SER A 15 10.09 19.82 12.51
CA SER A 15 9.42 20.56 13.56
C SER A 15 8.97 19.64 14.68
N ILE A 16 8.88 20.20 15.88
CA ILE A 16 8.45 19.50 17.08
C ILE A 16 7.27 20.27 17.64
N ASP A 17 6.12 19.61 17.72
CA ASP A 17 4.93 20.20 18.32
C ASP A 17 4.06 19.12 18.98
N THR A 18 2.90 19.51 19.51
CA THR A 18 1.87 18.60 19.96
C THR A 18 1.00 18.18 18.79
N VAL A 19 0.95 16.88 18.52
CA VAL A 19 0.00 16.30 17.56
C VAL A 19 -1.23 15.82 18.32
N THR A 20 -2.41 16.32 17.94
CA THR A 20 -3.68 15.92 18.56
C THR A 20 -4.49 15.06 17.60
N MET A 21 -4.88 13.86 18.02
CA MET A 21 -5.74 12.97 17.25
C MET A 21 -6.87 12.42 18.12
N ASN A 22 -8.11 12.71 17.74
CA ASN A 22 -9.31 12.29 18.49
C ASN A 22 -9.22 12.58 20.01
N GLY A 23 -8.72 13.77 20.37
CA GLY A 23 -8.53 14.19 21.76
C GLY A 23 -7.29 13.62 22.47
N ILE A 24 -6.51 12.74 21.82
CA ILE A 24 -5.22 12.27 22.34
C ILE A 24 -4.15 13.29 21.96
N GLU A 25 -3.53 13.92 22.97
CA GLU A 25 -2.43 14.88 22.79
C GLU A 25 -1.06 14.20 22.89
N ILE A 26 -0.32 14.15 21.79
CA ILE A 26 1.03 13.60 21.71
C ILE A 26 2.02 14.76 21.68
N LYS A 27 2.46 15.19 22.87
CA LYS A 27 3.38 16.32 23.02
C LYS A 27 4.78 15.99 22.50
N ASN A 28 5.51 17.00 22.02
CA ASN A 28 6.88 16.86 21.51
C ASN A 28 7.02 15.77 20.44
N GLN A 29 6.06 15.67 19.53
CA GLN A 29 6.16 14.79 18.37
C GLN A 29 6.99 15.50 17.30
N THR A 30 8.10 14.91 16.89
CA THR A 30 8.84 15.32 15.70
C THR A 30 8.04 14.96 14.46
N PHE A 31 7.88 15.88 13.52
CA PHE A 31 7.31 15.64 12.19
C PHE A 31 8.02 16.49 11.14
N THR A 32 7.80 16.14 9.88
CA THR A 32 8.40 16.83 8.74
C THR A 32 7.42 17.85 8.17
N GLU A 33 7.88 19.08 7.98
CA GLU A 33 7.16 20.09 7.23
C GLU A 33 7.44 19.95 5.73
N CYS A 34 6.37 20.01 4.93
CA CYS A 34 6.48 19.94 3.49
C CYS A 34 6.44 21.34 2.86
N ASN A 35 7.59 21.83 2.41
CA ASN A 35 7.73 23.18 1.83
C ASN A 35 7.40 23.28 0.34
N SER A 36 7.39 22.16 -0.37
CA SER A 36 7.03 22.07 -1.78
C SER A 36 6.57 20.66 -2.09
N ILE A 37 5.54 20.54 -2.91
CA ILE A 37 5.10 19.26 -3.44
C ILE A 37 5.00 19.40 -4.95
N ASN A 38 5.82 18.64 -5.68
CA ASN A 38 5.71 18.52 -7.12
C ASN A 38 4.81 17.32 -7.44
N GLY A 39 3.73 17.53 -8.19
CA GLY A 39 2.91 16.44 -8.76
C GLY A 39 1.58 16.11 -8.06
N THR A 40 1.07 16.94 -7.15
CA THR A 40 -0.06 16.58 -6.27
C THR A 40 -1.29 17.49 -6.35
N SER A 41 -1.64 18.02 -7.51
CA SER A 41 -2.87 18.81 -7.68
C SER A 41 -4.19 18.01 -7.48
N SER A 42 -4.15 16.81 -6.91
CA SER A 42 -5.30 15.91 -6.75
C SER A 42 -5.28 15.03 -5.49
N LEU A 43 -4.44 15.32 -4.48
CA LEU A 43 -4.52 14.59 -3.20
C LEU A 43 -5.77 15.04 -2.41
N LEU A 44 -6.51 14.07 -1.86
CA LEU A 44 -7.71 14.33 -1.03
C LEU A 44 -7.34 14.72 0.43
N SER A 45 -6.06 14.85 0.72
CA SER A 45 -5.50 14.99 2.07
C SER A 45 -4.34 15.98 2.11
N ASP A 46 -4.12 16.59 3.27
CA ASP A 46 -3.10 17.61 3.48
C ASP A 46 -1.73 17.00 3.83
N GLY A 47 -1.73 15.77 4.35
CA GLY A 47 -0.50 15.13 4.80
C GLY A 47 -0.61 13.63 5.00
N ILE A 48 0.46 13.09 5.59
CA ILE A 48 0.76 11.68 5.68
C ILE A 48 1.18 11.35 7.11
N LEU A 49 0.56 10.33 7.73
CA LEU A 49 0.92 9.81 9.04
C LEU A 49 1.59 8.44 8.92
N GLY A 50 2.89 8.38 9.17
CA GLY A 50 3.64 7.12 9.18
C GLY A 50 3.39 6.29 10.44
N LEU A 51 2.96 5.05 10.23
CA LEU A 51 2.73 4.05 11.28
C LEU A 51 3.63 2.81 11.11
N SER A 52 4.69 2.91 10.31
CA SER A 52 5.73 1.88 10.20
C SER A 52 6.66 1.90 11.42
N TYR A 53 7.62 0.97 11.44
CA TYR A 53 8.71 0.99 12.41
C TYR A 53 9.55 2.26 12.28
N PRO A 54 10.21 2.71 13.38
CA PRO A 54 11.11 3.85 13.33
C PRO A 54 12.22 3.62 12.30
N ASP A 55 12.46 4.64 11.48
CA ASP A 55 13.56 4.59 10.53
C ASP A 55 14.89 4.85 11.27
N LEU A 56 15.75 3.82 11.29
CA LEU A 56 17.07 3.88 11.93
C LEU A 56 17.98 4.98 11.36
N LYS A 57 17.71 5.47 10.14
CA LYS A 57 18.48 6.55 9.50
C LYS A 57 18.12 7.93 10.08
N PHE A 58 16.92 8.09 10.63
CA PHE A 58 16.43 9.35 11.18
C PHE A 58 16.60 9.35 12.71
N ASN A 59 17.84 9.55 13.15
CA ASN A 59 18.23 10.05 14.48
C ASN A 59 17.33 9.68 15.68
N ASN A 60 17.01 8.40 15.86
CA ASN A 60 16.28 7.92 17.04
C ASN A 60 14.92 8.61 17.26
N ASP A 61 14.33 9.23 16.23
CA ASP A 61 13.05 9.90 16.35
C ASP A 61 11.97 8.84 16.60
N THR A 62 11.35 8.92 17.77
CA THR A 62 10.30 8.02 18.19
C THR A 62 9.06 8.25 17.32
N THR A 63 8.57 7.17 16.69
CA THR A 63 7.31 7.22 15.92
C THR A 63 6.14 7.64 16.80
N ILE A 64 5.05 8.06 16.18
CA ILE A 64 3.83 8.45 16.90
C ILE A 64 3.31 7.33 17.81
N LEU A 65 3.43 6.07 17.36
CA LEU A 65 3.02 4.88 18.11
C LEU A 65 3.89 4.68 19.35
N ILE A 66 5.20 4.82 19.21
CA ILE A 66 6.16 4.70 20.32
C ILE A 66 5.92 5.83 21.32
N ASN A 67 5.69 7.05 20.85
CA ASN A 67 5.38 8.19 21.71
C ASN A 67 4.07 8.00 22.47
N MET A 68 3.01 7.52 21.81
CA MET A 68 1.75 7.17 22.47
C MET A 68 1.96 6.12 23.56
N TRP A 69 2.68 5.05 23.26
CA TRP A 69 2.94 3.96 24.18
C TRP A 69 3.76 4.38 25.39
N ASN A 70 4.91 5.02 25.16
CA ASN A 70 5.82 5.46 26.23
C ASN A 70 5.18 6.47 27.19
N ARG A 71 4.17 7.21 26.71
CA ARG A 71 3.42 8.21 27.50
C ARG A 71 2.15 7.64 28.13
N GLY A 72 1.86 6.35 27.94
CA GLY A 72 0.65 5.71 28.47
C GLY A 72 -0.65 6.25 27.87
N LEU A 73 -0.60 6.77 26.64
CA LEU A 73 -1.76 7.33 25.94
C LEU A 73 -2.62 6.24 25.28
N ILE A 74 -2.09 5.02 25.15
CA ILE A 74 -2.78 3.85 24.59
C ILE A 74 -2.63 2.66 25.53
N SER A 75 -3.66 1.82 25.63
CA SER A 75 -3.73 0.72 26.60
C SER A 75 -2.99 -0.55 26.14
N LYS A 76 -2.82 -0.73 24.82
CA LYS A 76 -2.07 -1.84 24.22
C LYS A 76 -1.04 -1.29 23.23
N PRO A 77 0.10 -1.96 23.06
CA PRO A 77 1.14 -1.54 22.12
C PRO A 77 0.84 -2.02 20.68
N LEU A 78 -0.34 -1.67 20.17
CA LEU A 78 -0.78 -2.02 18.83
C LEU A 78 -1.69 -0.95 18.25
N PHE A 79 -1.92 -1.02 16.95
CA PHE A 79 -3.06 -0.38 16.31
C PHE A 79 -3.80 -1.38 15.42
N SER A 80 -5.03 -1.07 15.08
CA SER A 80 -5.86 -1.92 14.22
C SER A 80 -6.62 -1.10 13.19
N ILE A 81 -6.87 -1.71 12.03
CA ILE A 81 -7.50 -1.07 10.88
C ILE A 81 -8.69 -1.90 10.44
N TYR A 82 -9.83 -1.23 10.33
CA TYR A 82 -11.01 -1.69 9.61
C TYR A 82 -11.31 -0.71 8.48
N LEU A 83 -11.32 -1.18 7.23
CA LEU A 83 -11.76 -0.39 6.08
C LEU A 83 -13.07 -0.96 5.55
N ASN A 84 -14.10 -0.13 5.49
CA ASN A 84 -15.36 -0.46 4.86
C ASN A 84 -15.43 0.17 3.46
N PRO A 85 -15.54 -0.63 2.38
CA PRO A 85 -15.68 -0.12 1.03
C PRO A 85 -17.08 0.48 0.75
N ASP A 86 -18.10 0.14 1.55
CA ASP A 86 -19.47 0.62 1.35
C ASP A 86 -19.69 1.99 2.01
N LYS A 87 -19.69 3.04 1.18
CA LYS A 87 -19.94 4.43 1.60
C LYS A 87 -21.36 4.65 2.15
N ASN A 88 -22.31 3.74 1.89
CA ASN A 88 -23.70 3.86 2.36
C ASN A 88 -24.00 3.06 3.62
N SER A 89 -23.01 2.32 4.13
CA SER A 89 -23.14 1.52 5.33
C SER A 89 -23.07 2.38 6.59
N SER A 90 -23.76 1.96 7.66
CA SER A 90 -23.62 2.55 8.99
C SER A 90 -22.30 2.20 9.69
N TYR A 91 -21.52 1.25 9.14
CA TYR A 91 -20.21 0.88 9.67
C TYR A 91 -19.14 1.77 9.08
N GLU A 92 -18.59 2.67 9.87
CA GLU A 92 -17.49 3.53 9.43
C GLU A 92 -16.16 2.76 9.39
N SER A 93 -15.31 3.13 8.42
CA SER A 93 -13.89 2.75 8.43
C SER A 93 -13.21 3.39 9.64
N GLY A 94 -12.22 2.73 10.23
CA GLY A 94 -11.55 3.25 11.41
C GLY A 94 -10.13 2.71 11.59
N LEU A 95 -9.30 3.57 12.17
CA LEU A 95 -8.01 3.25 12.76
C LEU A 95 -8.15 3.39 14.27
N ILE A 96 -7.77 2.35 15.02
CA ILE A 96 -7.83 2.34 16.48
C ILE A 96 -6.42 2.16 17.02
N PHE A 97 -5.97 3.11 17.84
CA PHE A 97 -4.74 2.97 18.60
C PHE A 97 -5.03 2.31 19.94
N GLY A 98 -4.26 1.27 20.29
CA GLY A 98 -4.34 0.61 21.58
C GLY A 98 -5.48 -0.37 21.76
N ASP A 99 -6.28 -0.67 20.73
CA ASP A 99 -7.36 -1.65 20.88
C ASP A 99 -7.68 -2.43 19.59
N ILE A 100 -8.45 -3.50 19.79
CA ILE A 100 -8.95 -4.41 18.76
C ILE A 100 -10.47 -4.46 18.88
N ASP A 101 -11.17 -3.98 17.86
CA ASP A 101 -12.64 -3.98 17.84
C ASP A 101 -13.18 -5.31 17.30
N SER A 102 -13.54 -6.20 18.23
CA SER A 102 -14.15 -7.50 17.91
C SER A 102 -15.47 -7.41 17.14
N SER A 103 -16.13 -6.24 17.11
CA SER A 103 -17.35 -6.03 16.32
C SER A 103 -17.07 -5.78 14.84
N LYS A 104 -15.81 -5.73 14.41
CA LYS A 104 -15.39 -5.45 13.02
C LYS A 104 -14.86 -6.65 12.26
N TYR A 105 -14.70 -7.80 12.91
CA TYR A 105 -14.23 -9.02 12.26
C TYR A 105 -14.99 -10.26 12.74
N THR A 106 -14.79 -11.36 12.02
CA THR A 106 -15.34 -12.68 12.31
C THR A 106 -14.23 -13.71 12.31
N GLY A 107 -14.46 -14.83 13.01
CA GLY A 107 -13.46 -15.88 13.18
C GLY A 107 -12.35 -15.48 14.16
N SER A 108 -11.27 -16.24 14.14
CA SER A 108 -10.06 -15.99 14.94
C SER A 108 -9.10 -15.04 14.21
N ILE A 109 -8.29 -14.34 15.00
CA ILE A 109 -7.15 -13.57 14.48
C ILE A 109 -6.00 -14.54 14.23
N THR A 110 -5.42 -14.48 13.04
CA THR A 110 -4.19 -15.20 12.68
C THR A 110 -3.02 -14.23 12.80
N TYR A 111 -2.10 -14.51 13.73
CA TYR A 111 -0.89 -13.71 13.90
C TYR A 111 0.30 -14.35 13.18
N VAL A 112 1.07 -13.52 12.49
CA VAL A 112 2.33 -13.88 11.84
C VAL A 112 3.44 -12.92 12.27
N PRO A 113 4.66 -13.41 12.51
CA PRO A 113 5.75 -12.56 12.96
C PRO A 113 6.21 -11.61 11.86
N VAL A 114 6.61 -10.41 12.26
CA VAL A 114 7.28 -9.45 11.38
C VAL A 114 8.69 -9.93 11.09
N VAL A 115 9.08 -9.91 9.82
CA VAL A 115 10.37 -10.43 9.35
C VAL A 115 11.48 -9.38 9.53
N ILE A 116 11.24 -8.15 9.09
CA ILE A 116 12.16 -7.01 9.25
C ILE A 116 11.37 -5.82 9.78
N GLN A 117 11.84 -5.22 10.87
CA GLN A 117 11.26 -4.05 11.54
C GLN A 117 11.58 -2.74 10.79
N ILE A 118 11.26 -2.72 9.50
CA ILE A 118 11.25 -1.52 8.65
C ILE A 118 9.81 -1.31 8.17
N TYR A 119 9.19 -2.39 7.71
CA TYR A 119 7.81 -2.44 7.25
C TYR A 119 6.99 -3.39 8.10
N TRP A 120 5.67 -3.39 7.91
CA TRP A 120 4.80 -4.46 8.37
C TRP A 120 4.91 -5.66 7.42
N GLU A 121 6.14 -6.18 7.32
CA GLU A 121 6.54 -7.30 6.46
C GLU A 121 6.33 -8.62 7.20
N PHE A 122 5.64 -9.56 6.59
CA PHE A 122 5.49 -10.92 7.09
C PHE A 122 5.72 -11.94 5.98
N LEU A 123 6.03 -13.18 6.36
CA LEU A 123 6.10 -14.28 5.41
C LEU A 123 4.69 -14.82 5.15
N MET A 124 4.29 -14.85 3.88
CA MET A 124 3.06 -15.48 3.45
C MET A 124 3.36 -16.84 2.81
N ASP A 125 2.58 -17.85 3.18
CA ASP A 125 2.88 -19.24 2.84
C ASP A 125 2.68 -19.51 1.36
N SER A 126 1.56 -19.04 0.78
CA SER A 126 1.27 -19.24 -0.64
C SER A 126 0.11 -18.42 -1.17
N ILE A 127 0.04 -18.30 -2.50
CA ILE A 127 -1.08 -17.75 -3.26
C ILE A 127 -1.59 -18.82 -4.21
N TYR A 128 -2.91 -18.98 -4.31
CA TYR A 128 -3.57 -19.91 -5.21
C TYR A 128 -4.64 -19.24 -6.08
N VAL A 129 -4.75 -19.74 -7.31
CA VAL A 129 -5.90 -19.53 -8.20
C VAL A 129 -6.35 -20.88 -8.74
N ASN A 130 -7.62 -21.24 -8.53
CA ASN A 130 -8.19 -22.51 -9.00
C ASN A 130 -7.33 -23.74 -8.65
N SER A 131 -6.87 -23.84 -7.40
CA SER A 131 -5.96 -24.88 -6.89
C SER A 131 -4.54 -24.89 -7.46
N THR A 132 -4.22 -24.02 -8.42
CA THR A 132 -2.86 -23.80 -8.92
C THR A 132 -2.12 -22.86 -7.99
N ILE A 133 -0.92 -23.27 -7.55
CA ILE A 133 -0.04 -22.41 -6.77
C ILE A 133 0.60 -21.35 -7.69
N ILE A 134 0.44 -20.09 -7.33
CA ILE A 134 1.00 -18.93 -8.03
C ILE A 134 2.40 -18.60 -7.49
N ASN A 135 2.52 -18.58 -6.17
CA ASN A 135 3.76 -18.27 -5.48
C ASN A 135 3.73 -19.00 -4.12
N SER A 136 4.83 -19.59 -3.71
CA SER A 136 5.05 -20.14 -2.37
C SER A 136 6.10 -19.32 -1.62
N SER A 137 5.96 -19.19 -0.30
CA SER A 137 6.93 -18.59 0.63
C SER A 137 7.45 -17.23 0.17
N LEU A 138 6.61 -16.21 0.29
CA LEU A 138 6.88 -14.86 -0.24
C LEU A 138 6.78 -13.79 0.84
N TYR A 139 7.53 -12.72 0.68
CA TYR A 139 7.50 -11.58 1.58
C TYR A 139 6.35 -10.65 1.22
N ALA A 140 5.42 -10.50 2.14
CA ALA A 140 4.25 -9.66 2.00
C ALA A 140 4.36 -8.43 2.90
N ILE A 141 4.00 -7.27 2.39
CA ILE A 141 3.91 -6.03 3.17
C ILE A 141 2.46 -5.52 3.09
N ILE A 142 1.88 -5.11 4.21
CA ILE A 142 0.60 -4.38 4.21
C ILE A 142 0.87 -2.89 4.08
N ASP A 143 0.25 -2.26 3.08
CA ASP A 143 0.44 -0.84 2.78
C ASP A 143 -0.88 -0.11 2.57
N THR A 144 -1.28 0.69 3.55
CA THR A 144 -2.48 1.54 3.49
C THR A 144 -2.41 2.64 2.42
N THR A 145 -1.21 2.99 1.93
CA THR A 145 -1.06 4.00 0.86
C THR A 145 -1.16 3.43 -0.54
N THR A 146 -1.11 2.11 -0.65
CA THR A 146 -1.28 1.40 -1.91
C THR A 146 -2.74 1.00 -2.04
N THR A 147 -3.32 1.24 -3.21
CA THR A 147 -4.71 0.84 -3.48
C THR A 147 -4.78 -0.67 -3.76
N PHE A 148 -3.96 -1.15 -4.70
CA PHE A 148 -4.05 -2.48 -5.31
C PHE A 148 -3.16 -3.53 -4.62
N ILE A 149 -3.21 -4.77 -5.12
CA ILE A 149 -2.26 -5.81 -4.72
C ILE A 149 -1.14 -5.83 -5.76
N LEU A 150 0.07 -5.48 -5.34
CA LEU A 150 1.25 -5.42 -6.20
C LEU A 150 2.13 -6.63 -5.95
N GLY A 151 2.83 -7.12 -6.97
CA GLY A 151 3.78 -8.21 -6.79
C GLY A 151 4.71 -8.41 -7.98
N PRO A 152 5.60 -9.41 -7.89
CA PRO A 152 6.51 -9.82 -8.96
C PRO A 152 5.78 -9.96 -10.28
N THR A 153 6.32 -9.37 -11.34
CA THR A 153 5.71 -9.41 -12.68
C THR A 153 5.36 -10.85 -13.08
N GLN A 154 6.30 -11.79 -12.96
CA GLN A 154 6.06 -13.19 -13.35
C GLN A 154 4.91 -13.85 -12.57
N SER A 155 4.81 -13.60 -11.27
CA SER A 155 3.76 -14.18 -10.44
C SER A 155 2.39 -13.53 -10.72
N ILE A 156 2.37 -12.20 -10.91
CA ILE A 156 1.15 -11.45 -11.26
C ILE A 156 0.65 -11.84 -12.64
N ASP A 157 1.54 -12.01 -13.61
CA ASP A 157 1.19 -12.46 -14.97
C ASP A 157 0.55 -13.85 -14.91
N THR A 158 1.17 -14.79 -14.19
CA THR A 158 0.64 -16.15 -14.00
C THR A 158 -0.74 -16.13 -13.33
N LEU A 159 -0.90 -15.31 -12.28
CA LEU A 159 -2.15 -15.14 -11.56
C LEU A 159 -3.25 -14.62 -12.49
N ASN A 160 -3.00 -13.53 -13.21
CA ASN A 160 -4.01 -12.91 -14.04
C ASN A 160 -4.35 -13.73 -15.29
N ILE A 161 -3.38 -14.41 -15.89
CA ILE A 161 -3.65 -15.37 -16.98
C ILE A 161 -4.56 -16.50 -16.48
N ALA A 162 -4.34 -17.02 -15.27
CA ALA A 162 -5.21 -18.04 -14.68
C ALA A 162 -6.65 -17.54 -14.43
N LEU A 163 -6.83 -16.23 -14.25
CA LEU A 163 -8.14 -15.58 -14.17
C LEU A 163 -8.76 -15.26 -15.54
N GLY A 164 -8.07 -15.56 -16.65
CA GLY A 164 -8.50 -15.22 -18.01
C GLY A 164 -8.27 -13.75 -18.38
N GLY A 165 -7.29 -13.10 -17.72
CA GLY A 165 -6.92 -11.72 -17.97
C GLY A 165 -5.92 -11.57 -19.11
N THR A 166 -6.04 -10.46 -19.84
CA THR A 166 -5.09 -10.03 -20.88
C THR A 166 -4.44 -8.73 -20.44
N TYR A 167 -3.12 -8.64 -20.53
CA TYR A 167 -2.40 -7.43 -20.14
C TYR A 167 -2.76 -6.26 -21.06
N ASP A 168 -3.16 -5.15 -20.45
CA ASP A 168 -3.43 -3.88 -21.11
C ASP A 168 -2.30 -2.90 -20.75
N SER A 169 -1.36 -2.73 -21.69
CA SER A 169 -0.20 -1.86 -21.50
C SER A 169 -0.56 -0.38 -21.32
N SER A 170 -1.75 0.05 -21.74
CA SER A 170 -2.19 1.44 -21.57
C SER A 170 -2.64 1.72 -20.14
N ALA A 171 -3.23 0.74 -19.48
CA ALA A 171 -3.63 0.80 -18.08
C ALA A 171 -2.51 0.34 -17.11
N GLY A 172 -1.60 -0.52 -17.58
CA GLY A 172 -0.64 -1.22 -16.71
C GLY A 172 -1.31 -2.30 -15.86
N MET A 173 -2.45 -2.83 -16.31
CA MET A 173 -3.32 -3.73 -15.57
C MET A 173 -3.80 -4.87 -16.47
N TYR A 174 -4.49 -5.85 -15.89
CA TYR A 174 -5.04 -6.98 -16.64
C TYR A 174 -6.54 -6.83 -16.85
N LYS A 175 -6.96 -6.76 -18.11
CA LYS A 175 -8.36 -6.70 -18.51
C LYS A 175 -8.98 -8.10 -18.49
N VAL A 176 -10.17 -8.24 -17.93
CA VAL A 176 -10.96 -9.48 -17.94
C VAL A 176 -12.32 -9.23 -18.59
N ASP A 177 -12.90 -10.26 -19.21
CA ASP A 177 -14.26 -10.19 -19.73
C ASP A 177 -15.26 -10.35 -18.59
N CYS A 178 -15.87 -9.26 -18.16
CA CYS A 178 -16.94 -9.27 -17.16
C CYS A 178 -18.32 -8.91 -17.75
N ILE A 179 -18.37 -8.62 -19.06
CA ILE A 179 -19.60 -8.24 -19.76
C ILE A 179 -20.34 -9.51 -20.20
N THR A 180 -19.62 -10.42 -20.85
CA THR A 180 -20.22 -11.66 -21.36
C THR A 180 -20.15 -12.79 -20.34
N ARG A 181 -19.21 -12.71 -19.39
CA ARG A 181 -18.96 -13.72 -18.38
C ARG A 181 -19.41 -13.24 -17.01
N SER A 182 -20.25 -14.03 -16.35
CA SER A 182 -20.70 -13.78 -14.97
C SER A 182 -19.52 -13.76 -14.01
N LEU A 183 -19.51 -12.82 -13.05
CA LEU A 183 -18.52 -12.76 -11.97
C LEU A 183 -18.40 -14.10 -11.21
N SER A 184 -19.51 -14.83 -11.04
CA SER A 184 -19.53 -16.12 -10.35
C SER A 184 -18.73 -17.23 -11.04
N SER A 185 -18.36 -17.04 -12.31
CA SER A 185 -17.56 -18.01 -13.06
C SER A 185 -16.07 -17.80 -12.90
N PHE A 186 -15.62 -16.67 -12.34
CA PHE A 186 -14.23 -16.44 -12.03
C PHE A 186 -13.85 -17.15 -10.72
N SER A 187 -12.60 -17.58 -10.62
CA SER A 187 -12.09 -18.29 -9.44
C SER A 187 -11.72 -17.32 -8.32
N ASN A 188 -11.99 -17.70 -7.08
CA ASN A 188 -11.44 -16.96 -5.94
C ASN A 188 -9.91 -16.96 -6.00
N VAL A 189 -9.31 -15.87 -5.53
CA VAL A 189 -7.86 -15.80 -5.25
C VAL A 189 -7.66 -16.06 -3.77
N THR A 190 -6.83 -17.03 -3.43
CA THR A 190 -6.64 -17.48 -2.05
C THR A 190 -5.21 -17.26 -1.61
N PHE A 191 -5.05 -16.73 -0.42
CA PHE A 191 -3.80 -16.47 0.28
C PHE A 191 -3.76 -17.38 1.51
N ILE A 192 -2.63 -18.06 1.70
CA ILE A 192 -2.38 -18.84 2.91
C ILE A 192 -1.42 -18.07 3.78
N VAL A 193 -1.84 -17.72 5.00
CA VAL A 193 -1.08 -16.91 5.95
C VAL A 193 -1.08 -17.62 7.29
N GLY A 194 0.10 -18.00 7.80
CA GLY A 194 0.20 -18.70 9.08
C GLY A 194 -0.58 -20.03 9.11
N GLY A 195 -0.70 -20.69 7.96
CA GLY A 195 -1.51 -21.90 7.77
C GLY A 195 -3.02 -21.67 7.59
N GLU A 196 -3.51 -20.43 7.74
CA GLU A 196 -4.93 -20.11 7.62
C GLU A 196 -5.31 -19.55 6.25
N VAL A 197 -6.57 -19.75 5.85
CA VAL A 197 -7.08 -19.45 4.52
C VAL A 197 -7.74 -18.08 4.47
N PHE A 198 -7.23 -17.21 3.61
CA PHE A 198 -7.77 -15.88 3.34
C PHE A 198 -8.10 -15.75 1.85
N SER A 199 -9.37 -15.52 1.48
CA SER A 199 -9.77 -15.47 0.06
C SER A 199 -10.45 -14.17 -0.34
N LEU A 200 -10.15 -13.71 -1.55
CA LEU A 200 -10.89 -12.69 -2.28
C LEU A 200 -11.78 -13.35 -3.33
N THR A 201 -13.06 -12.98 -3.31
CA THR A 201 -14.03 -13.38 -4.34
C THR A 201 -13.90 -12.50 -5.59
N PRO A 202 -14.40 -12.93 -6.75
CA PRO A 202 -14.42 -12.11 -7.97
C PRO A 202 -14.99 -10.72 -7.79
N LEU A 203 -16.05 -10.60 -6.98
CA LEU A 203 -16.62 -9.30 -6.66
C LEU A 203 -15.58 -8.39 -6.00
N GLN A 204 -14.69 -8.92 -5.17
CA GLN A 204 -13.74 -8.14 -4.37
C GLN A 204 -12.44 -7.78 -5.09
N TYR A 205 -12.11 -8.44 -6.20
CA TYR A 205 -10.86 -8.19 -6.93
C TYR A 205 -11.07 -7.75 -8.39
N ILE A 206 -12.29 -7.78 -8.94
CA ILE A 206 -12.61 -7.28 -10.28
C ILE A 206 -13.21 -5.87 -10.16
N LEU A 207 -12.49 -4.90 -10.70
CA LEU A 207 -12.95 -3.53 -10.89
C LEU A 207 -13.82 -3.48 -12.14
N THR A 208 -14.96 -2.78 -12.06
CA THR A 208 -15.81 -2.47 -13.22
C THR A 208 -15.80 -0.97 -13.44
N LEU A 209 -15.37 -0.54 -14.62
CA LEU A 209 -15.29 0.85 -15.03
C LEU A 209 -16.34 1.11 -16.08
N ASN A 210 -17.09 2.20 -15.92
CA ASN A 210 -17.99 2.66 -16.96
C ASN A 210 -17.19 3.42 -18.02
N ASN A 211 -17.22 2.95 -19.26
CA ASN A 211 -16.52 3.56 -20.39
C ASN A 211 -17.50 4.23 -21.38
N GLY A 212 -18.77 4.39 -20.98
CA GLY A 212 -19.81 5.02 -21.79
C GLY A 212 -21.14 4.28 -21.71
N VAL A 213 -22.06 4.62 -22.61
CA VAL A 213 -23.40 3.99 -22.61
C VAL A 213 -23.27 2.50 -22.94
N ASN A 214 -23.48 1.64 -21.93
CA ASN A 214 -23.38 0.18 -22.01
C ASN A 214 -21.99 -0.38 -22.37
N ASP A 215 -20.92 0.40 -22.18
CA ASP A 215 -19.55 -0.09 -22.31
C ASP A 215 -18.90 -0.16 -20.93
N TYR A 216 -18.43 -1.34 -20.54
CA TYR A 216 -17.79 -1.57 -19.25
C TYR A 216 -16.44 -2.22 -19.44
N LEU A 217 -15.40 -1.63 -18.86
CA LEU A 217 -14.08 -2.22 -18.82
C LEU A 217 -13.86 -2.84 -17.45
N CYS A 218 -13.41 -4.09 -17.41
CA CYS A 218 -13.07 -4.74 -16.16
C CYS A 218 -11.59 -5.04 -16.05
N TYR A 219 -11.04 -4.72 -14.88
CA TYR A 219 -9.65 -4.98 -14.57
C TYR A 219 -9.53 -5.71 -13.24
N THR A 220 -8.55 -6.58 -13.12
CA THR A 220 -8.18 -7.17 -11.83
C THR A 220 -7.32 -6.19 -11.02
N ILE A 221 -7.44 -6.21 -9.69
CA ILE A 221 -6.59 -5.40 -8.78
C ILE A 221 -5.15 -5.93 -8.61
N PHE A 222 -4.74 -6.97 -9.34
CA PHE A 222 -3.40 -7.54 -9.27
C PHE A 222 -2.51 -6.89 -10.32
N VAL A 223 -1.51 -6.12 -9.88
CA VAL A 223 -0.71 -5.24 -10.75
C VAL A 223 0.78 -5.59 -10.67
N PRO A 224 1.47 -5.73 -11.82
CA PRO A 224 2.89 -6.10 -11.82
C PRO A 224 3.74 -4.93 -11.33
N PHE A 225 4.54 -5.16 -10.29
CA PHE A 225 5.48 -4.17 -9.77
C PHE A 225 6.63 -4.86 -9.02
N ASN A 226 7.85 -4.72 -9.53
CA ASN A 226 9.02 -5.36 -8.93
C ASN A 226 9.68 -4.40 -7.92
N ILE A 227 9.64 -4.76 -6.65
CA ILE A 227 10.39 -4.10 -5.58
C ILE A 227 11.25 -5.15 -4.91
N TYR A 228 12.54 -4.83 -4.75
CA TYR A 228 13.50 -5.68 -4.09
C TYR A 228 13.79 -5.18 -2.68
N ASP A 229 13.95 -6.11 -1.75
CA ASP A 229 14.50 -5.83 -0.43
C ASP A 229 16.03 -5.74 -0.46
N SER A 230 16.62 -5.39 0.68
CA SER A 230 18.09 -5.33 0.85
C SER A 230 18.78 -6.69 0.72
N ARG A 231 18.03 -7.80 0.75
CA ARG A 231 18.50 -9.17 0.58
C ARG A 231 18.35 -9.67 -0.88
N GLY A 232 17.75 -8.87 -1.77
CA GLY A 232 17.48 -9.21 -3.16
C GLY A 232 16.19 -10.02 -3.39
N ASN A 233 15.32 -10.16 -2.39
CA ASN A 233 14.01 -10.80 -2.55
C ASN A 233 12.97 -9.81 -3.08
N LEU A 234 12.00 -10.32 -3.83
CA LEU A 234 10.87 -9.50 -4.28
C LEU A 234 9.75 -9.45 -3.24
N TYR A 235 9.15 -8.27 -3.08
CA TYR A 235 7.97 -8.07 -2.25
C TYR A 235 6.65 -8.24 -3.01
N TRP A 236 5.65 -8.69 -2.26
CA TRP A 236 4.24 -8.42 -2.53
C TRP A 236 3.76 -7.28 -1.62
N ILE A 237 2.97 -6.36 -2.17
CA ILE A 237 2.34 -5.28 -1.41
C ILE A 237 0.83 -5.46 -1.43
N PHE A 238 0.25 -5.51 -0.25
CA PHE A 238 -1.18 -5.68 -0.02
C PHE A 238 -1.80 -4.34 0.38
N GLY A 239 -2.46 -3.73 -0.60
CA GLY A 239 -3.11 -2.44 -0.46
C GLY A 239 -4.50 -2.47 0.15
N THR A 240 -5.17 -1.32 0.05
CA THR A 240 -6.53 -1.05 0.53
C THR A 240 -7.56 -2.11 0.10
N TYR A 241 -7.48 -2.66 -1.12
CA TYR A 241 -8.42 -3.72 -1.53
C TYR A 241 -8.27 -5.02 -0.71
N PHE A 242 -7.07 -5.34 -0.23
CA PHE A 242 -6.88 -6.44 0.72
C PHE A 242 -7.43 -6.08 2.10
N LEU A 243 -7.15 -4.87 2.57
CA LEU A 243 -7.61 -4.32 3.85
C LEU A 243 -9.14 -4.17 3.96
N TYR A 244 -9.84 -3.98 2.84
CA TYR A 244 -11.31 -4.01 2.83
C TYR A 244 -11.87 -5.38 3.24
N ARG A 245 -11.15 -6.46 2.89
CA ARG A 245 -11.57 -7.82 3.19
C ARG A 245 -11.09 -8.29 4.56
N PHE A 246 -9.90 -7.86 4.97
CA PHE A 246 -9.21 -8.41 6.12
C PHE A 246 -8.90 -7.32 7.15
N TYR A 247 -9.50 -7.48 8.32
CA TYR A 247 -9.24 -6.65 9.49
C TYR A 247 -7.81 -6.91 9.92
N SER A 248 -7.04 -5.84 10.07
CA SER A 248 -5.59 -5.92 10.21
C SER A 248 -5.14 -5.29 11.51
N ILE A 249 -4.27 -5.98 12.24
CA ILE A 249 -3.75 -5.60 13.55
C ILE A 249 -2.23 -5.54 13.45
N PHE A 250 -1.64 -4.50 14.03
CA PHE A 250 -0.22 -4.21 13.94
C PHE A 250 0.32 -4.03 15.35
N ASP A 251 0.96 -5.08 15.85
CA ASP A 251 1.46 -5.17 17.22
C ASP A 251 2.97 -4.95 17.21
N PHE A 252 3.37 -3.72 17.56
CA PHE A 252 4.76 -3.25 17.41
C PHE A 252 5.65 -3.64 18.58
N VAL A 253 5.08 -4.15 19.70
CA VAL A 253 5.89 -4.69 20.80
C VAL A 253 6.15 -6.18 20.59
N ASN A 254 5.15 -6.95 20.17
CA ASN A 254 5.33 -8.37 19.87
C ASN A 254 5.88 -8.61 18.46
N ASN A 255 6.03 -7.56 17.65
CA ASN A 255 6.52 -7.60 16.27
C ASN A 255 5.73 -8.60 15.42
N GLN A 256 4.42 -8.40 15.33
CA GLN A 256 3.52 -9.31 14.59
C GLN A 256 2.39 -8.56 13.89
N VAL A 257 1.93 -9.14 12.79
CA VAL A 257 0.73 -8.71 12.06
C VAL A 257 -0.37 -9.72 12.36
N GLY A 258 -1.55 -9.23 12.74
CA GLY A 258 -2.76 -10.03 12.93
C GLY A 258 -3.75 -9.80 11.80
N LEU A 259 -4.31 -10.87 11.24
CA LEU A 259 -5.34 -10.82 10.20
C LEU A 259 -6.59 -11.57 10.63
N ALA A 260 -7.75 -10.99 10.37
CA ALA A 260 -9.05 -11.64 10.54
C ALA A 260 -10.00 -11.24 9.41
N THR A 261 -11.08 -11.99 9.23
CA THR A 261 -12.07 -11.70 8.20
C THR A 261 -12.93 -10.49 8.61
N SER A 262 -12.86 -9.37 7.88
CA SER A 262 -13.68 -8.18 8.16
C SER A 262 -15.18 -8.47 8.03
N ILE A 263 -15.97 -7.81 8.87
CA ILE A 263 -17.42 -7.71 8.70
C ILE A 263 -17.69 -6.78 7.52
N SER A 264 -18.26 -7.30 6.44
CA SER A 264 -18.68 -6.50 5.28
C SER A 264 -20.07 -6.97 4.85
N TYR A 265 -21.03 -6.03 4.82
CA TYR A 265 -22.44 -6.36 4.58
C TYR A 265 -22.87 -6.21 3.12
N ASN A 266 -22.17 -5.43 2.29
CA ASN A 266 -22.42 -5.34 0.85
C ASN A 266 -21.20 -4.73 0.14
N TRP A 267 -20.52 -5.50 -0.71
CA TRP A 267 -19.54 -4.93 -1.63
C TRP A 267 -20.33 -4.28 -2.79
N THR A 268 -20.71 -3.02 -2.62
CA THR A 268 -21.45 -2.28 -3.64
C THR A 268 -20.54 -1.99 -4.84
N LYS A 269 -21.03 -2.29 -6.06
CA LYS A 269 -20.27 -2.23 -7.32
C LYS A 269 -19.78 -0.83 -7.73
N SER A 270 -20.03 0.21 -6.95
CA SER A 270 -19.68 1.58 -7.33
C SER A 270 -18.19 1.83 -7.09
N PHE A 271 -17.39 1.47 -8.09
CA PHE A 271 -16.03 1.95 -8.22
C PHE A 271 -16.01 3.48 -8.33
N ASP A 272 -15.08 4.13 -7.63
CA ASP A 272 -14.84 5.56 -7.74
C ASP A 272 -13.91 5.82 -8.94
N GLU A 273 -14.47 6.25 -10.08
CA GLU A 273 -13.74 6.52 -11.34
C GLU A 273 -12.49 7.40 -11.15
N SER A 274 -12.46 8.23 -10.10
CA SER A 274 -11.30 9.08 -9.77
C SER A 274 -10.02 8.29 -9.46
N LEU A 275 -10.12 7.09 -8.88
CA LEU A 275 -8.97 6.25 -8.54
C LEU A 275 -8.30 5.65 -9.79
N PHE A 276 -9.07 5.30 -10.82
CA PHE A 276 -8.55 4.77 -12.08
C PHE A 276 -7.84 5.84 -12.91
N ASN A 277 -8.41 7.04 -12.97
CA ASN A 277 -7.86 8.17 -13.72
C ASN A 277 -6.50 8.66 -13.18
N ASN A 278 -6.20 8.40 -11.91
CA ASN A 278 -4.88 8.68 -11.33
C ASN A 278 -3.84 7.63 -11.70
N LEU A 279 -4.23 6.36 -11.89
CA LEU A 279 -3.32 5.33 -12.40
C LEU A 279 -2.89 5.61 -13.84
N SER A 280 -3.83 5.87 -14.75
CA SER A 280 -3.52 6.09 -16.18
C SER A 280 -2.56 7.28 -16.40
N LYS A 281 -2.72 8.35 -15.62
CA LYS A 281 -1.80 9.50 -15.62
C LYS A 281 -0.41 9.14 -15.07
N THR A 282 -0.35 8.25 -14.08
CA THR A 282 0.90 7.78 -13.45
C THR A 282 1.66 6.80 -14.36
N THR A 283 0.98 5.89 -15.06
CA THR A 283 1.61 5.02 -16.06
C THR A 283 2.14 5.84 -17.25
N GLN A 284 1.41 6.89 -17.66
CA GLN A 284 1.87 7.82 -18.69
C GLN A 284 3.10 8.65 -18.24
N SER A 285 3.17 9.10 -16.98
CA SER A 285 4.34 9.83 -16.47
C SER A 285 5.59 8.95 -16.41
N ILE A 286 5.44 7.66 -16.06
CA ILE A 286 6.55 6.68 -16.05
C ILE A 286 7.06 6.40 -17.48
N ILE A 287 6.16 6.35 -18.48
CA ILE A 287 6.56 6.15 -19.88
C ILE A 287 7.26 7.40 -20.45
N SER A 288 6.78 8.60 -20.11
CA SER A 288 7.37 9.87 -20.60
C SER A 288 8.79 10.14 -20.08
N THR A 289 9.10 9.68 -18.86
CA THR A 289 10.43 9.79 -18.25
C THR A 289 11.41 8.74 -18.78
N ALA A 290 10.92 7.57 -19.22
CA ALA A 290 11.73 6.55 -19.87
C ALA A 290 12.08 6.89 -21.34
N SER A 291 11.30 7.73 -22.01
CA SER A 291 11.45 8.02 -23.45
C SER A 291 12.16 9.34 -23.79
N SER A 292 12.67 10.11 -22.82
CA SER A 292 13.16 11.48 -23.06
C SER A 292 14.50 11.86 -22.42
N SER A 293 15.44 10.93 -22.25
CA SER A 293 16.83 11.27 -21.83
C SER A 293 17.89 10.89 -22.88
N THR A 294 17.72 11.39 -24.10
CA THR A 294 18.84 11.67 -25.01
C THR A 294 18.80 13.14 -25.40
N GLN A 295 19.34 14.03 -24.56
CA GLN A 295 20.10 15.18 -25.04
C GLN A 295 20.86 15.88 -23.90
N THR A 296 22.17 15.86 -24.08
CA THR A 296 23.20 16.63 -23.41
C THR A 296 23.05 18.10 -23.76
N THR A 297 22.87 19.01 -22.78
CA THR A 297 23.31 20.42 -22.94
C THR A 297 23.77 21.03 -21.61
N ILE A 298 25.10 21.05 -21.44
CA ILE A 298 25.98 22.11 -20.93
C ILE A 298 25.32 23.28 -20.17
N VAL A 299 25.64 23.40 -18.87
CA VAL A 299 26.00 24.70 -18.27
C VAL A 299 27.28 24.52 -17.45
N THR A 300 28.21 25.43 -17.72
CA THR A 300 29.64 25.48 -17.41
C THR A 300 30.02 25.46 -15.92
N SER A 301 31.08 24.73 -15.58
CA SER A 301 31.95 25.04 -14.44
C SER A 301 33.10 25.95 -14.90
N MET A 302 33.46 26.97 -14.13
CA MET A 302 34.88 27.27 -13.86
C MET A 302 35.13 26.71 -12.46
N GLY A 303 35.99 25.74 -12.17
CA GLY A 303 36.94 24.97 -12.94
C GLY A 303 37.97 24.46 -11.92
N ILE A 304 37.79 23.25 -11.37
CA ILE A 304 38.86 22.41 -10.82
C ILE A 304 38.52 20.97 -11.20
N GLN A 305 39.31 20.37 -12.09
CA GLN A 305 39.24 18.97 -12.45
C GLN A 305 39.89 18.11 -11.36
N MET A 306 39.19 17.05 -10.96
CA MET A 306 39.84 15.77 -10.69
C MET A 306 38.87 14.64 -11.06
N ASN A 307 39.21 13.93 -12.14
CA ASN A 307 38.61 12.65 -12.48
C ASN A 307 39.02 11.63 -11.43
N THR A 308 38.05 10.95 -10.80
CA THR A 308 38.18 9.52 -10.47
C THR A 308 36.80 8.90 -10.22
N PHE A 309 36.51 7.90 -11.04
CA PHE A 309 35.51 6.85 -10.92
C PHE A 309 35.25 6.40 -9.47
N ILE A 310 34.01 6.50 -8.97
CA ILE A 310 33.49 5.68 -7.85
C ILE A 310 32.01 5.36 -8.10
N ARG A 311 31.67 4.07 -7.98
CA ARG A 311 30.33 3.46 -8.10
C ARG A 311 29.32 4.07 -7.12
N HIS A 312 28.07 4.25 -7.56
CA HIS A 312 26.87 4.25 -6.70
C HIS A 312 25.69 3.71 -7.53
N THR A 313 25.29 2.45 -7.35
CA THR A 313 24.18 1.97 -6.50
C THR A 313 22.81 2.49 -6.94
N LEU A 314 22.11 1.66 -7.72
CA LEU A 314 20.66 1.58 -7.69
C LEU A 314 20.27 1.09 -6.30
N ASN A 315 19.80 2.00 -5.45
CA ASN A 315 19.01 1.72 -4.25
C ASN A 315 18.41 3.07 -3.84
N ASP A 316 17.22 3.02 -3.24
CA ASP A 316 16.43 4.17 -2.76
C ASP A 316 15.38 4.70 -3.76
N ILE A 317 14.45 3.81 -4.13
CA ILE A 317 13.04 4.22 -4.19
C ILE A 317 12.45 3.83 -2.84
N ALA A 318 12.40 4.77 -1.90
CA ALA A 318 11.68 4.59 -0.66
C ALA A 318 10.18 4.61 -0.96
N LEU A 319 9.58 3.43 -1.13
CA LEU A 319 8.16 3.29 -0.86
C LEU A 319 7.98 3.47 0.64
N LEU A 320 7.43 4.60 1.08
CA LEU A 320 6.91 4.71 2.44
C LEU A 320 5.65 3.86 2.50
N VAL A 321 5.72 2.76 3.23
CA VAL A 321 4.64 1.80 3.41
C VAL A 321 4.09 1.92 4.82
N GLY A 322 2.77 2.03 4.95
CA GLY A 322 2.09 2.17 6.24
C GLY A 322 1.77 3.61 6.62
N LEU A 323 1.30 4.40 5.65
CA LEU A 323 0.87 5.77 5.92
C LEU A 323 -0.66 5.94 5.84
N PHE A 324 -1.19 6.81 6.70
CA PHE A 324 -2.56 7.30 6.61
C PHE A 324 -2.58 8.71 6.03
N PHE A 325 -3.52 8.99 5.15
CA PHE A 325 -3.77 10.34 4.67
C PHE A 325 -4.55 11.12 5.74
N ILE A 326 -4.01 12.25 6.20
CA ILE A 326 -4.67 13.13 7.18
C ILE A 326 -5.20 14.38 6.46
N LYS A 327 -6.42 14.79 6.80
CA LYS A 327 -6.94 16.13 6.54
C LYS A 327 -6.88 16.96 7.83
N THR A 328 -6.20 18.09 7.78
CA THR A 328 -6.24 19.10 8.84
C THR A 328 -7.58 19.84 8.79
N VAL A 329 -8.22 20.00 9.94
CA VAL A 329 -9.45 20.79 10.11
C VAL A 329 -9.09 22.11 10.76
#